data_AF-A0A8T2RDD6-F1
#
_entry.id   AF-A0A8T2RDD6-F1
#
_cell.length_a   1.000
_cell.length_b   1.000
_cell.length_c   1.000
_cell.angle_alpha   90.00
_cell.angle_beta   90.00
_cell.angle_gamma   90.00
#
_symmetry.space_group_name_H-M   'P 1'
#
loop_
_entity.id
_entity.type
_entity.pdbx_description
1 polymer ?
#
loop_
_entity_poly.entity_id
_entity_poly.type
_entity_poly.pdbx_seq_one_letter_code
_entity_poly.pdbx_strand_id
1 'polypeptide(L)'
;MDVAPCSVSADAVWREIQSGALQMSREESEFLSEVGGNDLLNGILHETIFRWQTMLEALAALLASKLGSEMSPSYQWRPVLYSAFVKGSSVLGIPIQDLIVNDIKAIKERDPACPSLAHAFLFFKGFHGIEVHRAANWLWRNQRKSLASLLQSRVSEIFGMDIHPAAQLGSSIMIDHATGVVIGETTKLGDGCTLLHGVSLGGNGKQQGDRHPKLGMNVLVGAGASILGNVVIGNGAKIGASAVVLTDIPAFATAVGCPAKVIGRVKEDNPASALDHSYNSVNLKSQSNGPLFSRLSGLVDGHGFSDQLQNICGLEVPKEEAMALFFEQQRRSLDSHSRKHLNEAETRRIQYGAPACVCST
;
A
#
# COMPACT_ATOMS: atom_id res chain seq x y z
N MET A 1 28.91 -8.87 14.30
CA MET A 1 29.50 -8.36 13.05
C MET A 1 28.66 -7.16 12.67
N ASP A 2 29.15 -5.98 12.99
CA ASP A 2 28.48 -4.71 12.70
C ASP A 2 28.46 -4.48 11.19
N VAL A 3 27.28 -4.62 10.59
CA VAL A 3 27.04 -4.11 9.25
C VAL A 3 26.76 -2.62 9.41
N ALA A 4 27.78 -1.79 9.21
CA ALA A 4 27.57 -0.36 9.05
C ALA A 4 26.59 -0.14 7.89
N PRO A 5 25.46 0.54 8.08
CA PRO A 5 24.57 0.82 6.96
C PRO A 5 25.33 1.75 6.02
N CYS A 6 25.55 1.30 4.79
CA CYS A 6 25.98 2.14 3.68
C CYS A 6 24.88 3.20 3.46
N SER A 7 24.97 4.31 4.19
CA SER A 7 24.04 5.43 4.12
C SER A 7 24.31 6.19 2.84
N VAL A 8 23.74 5.69 1.75
CA VAL A 8 23.59 6.52 0.55
C VAL A 8 22.76 7.72 0.96
N SER A 9 23.40 8.89 0.96
CA SER A 9 22.79 10.15 1.37
C SER A 9 21.49 10.42 0.58
N ALA A 10 20.50 11.03 1.23
CA ALA A 10 19.31 11.57 0.58
C ALA A 10 19.67 12.45 -0.64
N ASP A 11 20.85 13.10 -0.65
CA ASP A 11 21.34 13.90 -1.77
C ASP A 11 21.66 13.09 -3.02
N ALA A 12 22.11 11.84 -2.87
CA ALA A 12 22.40 10.97 -4.01
C ALA A 12 21.09 10.50 -4.67
N VAL A 13 20.12 10.08 -3.85
CA VAL A 13 18.77 9.74 -4.29
C VAL A 13 18.09 10.95 -4.94
N TRP A 14 18.28 12.13 -4.35
CA TRP A 14 17.71 13.35 -4.90
C TRP A 14 18.23 13.68 -6.30
N ARG A 15 19.56 13.58 -6.50
CA ARG A 15 20.16 13.79 -7.83
C ARG A 15 19.65 12.79 -8.86
N GLU A 16 19.41 11.54 -8.47
CA GLU A 16 18.83 10.54 -9.36
C GLU A 16 17.38 10.85 -9.71
N ILE A 17 16.57 11.30 -8.74
CA ILE A 17 15.20 11.79 -8.98
C ILE A 17 15.22 12.98 -9.96
N GLN A 18 16.09 13.96 -9.72
CA GLN A 18 16.22 15.14 -10.59
C GLN A 18 16.66 14.75 -12.00
N SER A 19 17.58 13.80 -12.15
CA SER A 19 18.00 13.29 -13.45
C SER A 19 16.85 12.59 -14.18
N GLY A 20 16.07 11.75 -13.48
CA GLY A 20 14.89 11.09 -14.06
C GLY A 20 13.82 12.10 -14.48
N ALA A 21 13.59 13.14 -13.68
CA ALA A 21 12.68 14.22 -14.01
C ALA A 21 13.14 15.03 -15.23
N LEU A 22 14.45 15.28 -15.35
CA LEU A 22 15.01 15.95 -16.53
C LEU A 22 14.84 15.12 -17.80
N GLN A 23 14.94 13.79 -17.70
CA GLN A 23 14.65 12.90 -18.82
C GLN A 23 13.17 12.98 -19.22
N MET A 24 12.23 12.86 -18.28
CA MET A 24 10.79 13.04 -18.55
C MET A 24 10.51 14.38 -19.24
N SER A 25 11.16 15.45 -18.76
CA SER A 25 11.00 16.79 -19.31
C SER A 25 11.43 16.90 -20.78
N ARG A 26 12.53 16.25 -21.13
CA ARG A 26 13.04 16.22 -22.52
C ARG A 26 12.13 15.43 -23.43
N GLU A 27 11.72 14.24 -23.00
CA GLU A 27 10.82 13.35 -23.75
C GLU A 27 9.48 14.05 -24.05
N GLU A 28 8.90 14.75 -23.07
CA GLU A 28 7.68 15.55 -23.26
C GLU A 28 7.91 16.72 -24.21
N SER A 29 9.02 17.46 -24.05
CA SER A 29 9.32 18.62 -24.91
C SER A 29 9.51 18.22 -26.37
N GLU A 30 10.15 17.07 -26.61
CA GLU A 30 10.34 16.49 -27.95
C GLU A 30 8.98 16.14 -28.56
N PHE A 31 8.13 15.41 -27.83
CA PHE A 31 6.78 15.08 -28.29
C PHE A 31 5.93 16.32 -28.59
N LEU A 32 5.96 17.34 -27.72
CA LEU A 32 5.22 18.59 -27.92
C LEU A 32 5.78 19.43 -29.08
N SER A 33 7.06 19.30 -29.41
CA SER A 33 7.63 19.97 -30.58
C SER A 33 7.06 19.42 -31.91
N GLU A 34 6.64 18.16 -31.92
CA GLU A 34 6.04 17.50 -33.08
C GLU A 34 4.53 17.73 -33.16
N VAL A 35 3.84 17.59 -32.03
CA VAL A 35 2.35 17.55 -31.99
C VAL A 35 1.73 18.89 -31.59
N GLY A 36 2.49 19.76 -30.92
CA GLY A 36 1.98 20.96 -30.25
C GLY A 36 1.11 20.64 -29.03
N GLY A 37 0.89 21.61 -28.14
CA GLY A 37 0.02 21.42 -26.98
C GLY A 37 0.44 22.21 -25.73
N ASN A 38 -0.25 21.95 -24.63
CA ASN A 38 0.06 22.54 -23.33
C ASN A 38 1.11 21.71 -22.59
N ASP A 39 2.18 22.36 -22.16
CA ASP A 39 3.26 21.73 -21.42
C ASP A 39 2.95 21.58 -19.93
N LEU A 40 1.96 20.71 -19.64
CA LEU A 40 1.50 20.46 -18.29
C LEU A 40 2.57 19.75 -17.45
N LEU A 41 3.25 18.76 -18.04
CA LEU A 41 4.21 17.95 -17.30
C LEU A 41 5.41 18.79 -16.86
N ASN A 42 6.02 19.61 -17.71
CA ASN A 42 7.15 20.44 -17.28
C ASN A 42 6.76 21.46 -16.23
N GLY A 43 5.53 22.01 -16.29
CA GLY A 43 4.98 22.82 -15.20
C GLY A 43 4.94 22.07 -13.88
N ILE A 44 4.42 20.83 -13.86
CA ILE A 44 4.39 19.98 -12.67
C ILE A 44 5.81 19.66 -12.18
N LEU A 45 6.73 19.29 -13.07
CA LEU A 45 8.12 18.95 -12.72
C LEU A 45 8.86 20.14 -12.12
N HIS A 46 8.64 21.36 -12.64
CA HIS A 46 9.19 22.57 -12.05
C HIS A 46 8.67 22.79 -10.63
N GLU A 47 7.36 22.67 -10.42
CA GLU A 47 6.71 22.91 -9.13
C GLU A 47 7.03 21.87 -8.07
N THR A 48 7.28 20.62 -8.48
CA THR A 48 7.44 19.49 -7.56
C THR A 48 8.89 19.06 -7.39
N ILE A 49 9.76 19.30 -8.37
CA ILE A 49 11.16 18.83 -8.36
C ILE A 49 12.15 19.98 -8.55
N PHE A 50 12.15 20.65 -9.70
CA PHE A 50 13.28 21.52 -10.07
C PHE A 50 13.43 22.78 -9.20
N ARG A 51 12.33 23.28 -8.62
CA ARG A 51 12.39 24.45 -7.72
C ARG A 51 12.96 24.17 -6.33
N TRP A 52 13.11 22.90 -5.95
CA TRP A 52 13.48 22.49 -4.58
C TRP A 52 14.94 22.07 -4.49
N GLN A 53 15.61 22.48 -3.41
CA GLN A 53 17.03 22.18 -3.18
C GLN A 53 17.22 20.76 -2.61
N THR A 54 16.28 20.30 -1.78
CA THR A 54 16.39 19.00 -1.11
C THR A 54 15.18 18.10 -1.37
N MET A 55 15.41 16.79 -1.36
CA MET A 55 14.35 15.78 -1.51
C MET A 55 13.25 15.92 -0.46
N LEU A 56 13.61 16.23 0.79
CA LEU A 56 12.64 16.30 1.89
C LEU A 56 11.72 17.51 1.77
N GLU A 57 12.23 18.65 1.31
CA GLU A 57 11.39 19.83 1.02
C GLU A 57 10.45 19.58 -0.14
N ALA A 58 10.98 19.00 -1.23
CA ALA A 58 10.20 18.61 -2.40
C ALA A 58 9.08 17.64 -2.04
N LEU A 59 9.40 16.60 -1.26
CA LEU A 59 8.43 15.58 -0.86
C LEU A 59 7.35 16.18 0.06
N ALA A 60 7.75 17.01 1.04
CA ALA A 60 6.80 17.68 1.92
C ALA A 60 5.87 18.61 1.13
N ALA A 61 6.37 19.32 0.12
CA ALA A 61 5.56 20.19 -0.74
C ALA A 61 4.60 19.39 -1.63
N LEU A 62 5.08 18.32 -2.26
CA LEU A 62 4.28 17.43 -3.10
C LEU A 62 3.12 16.81 -2.29
N LEU A 63 3.43 16.21 -1.14
CA LEU A 63 2.43 15.58 -0.28
C LEU A 63 1.46 16.61 0.31
N ALA A 64 1.95 17.79 0.69
CA ALA A 64 1.09 18.87 1.15
C ALA A 64 0.10 19.33 0.07
N SER A 65 0.53 19.39 -1.19
CA SER A 65 -0.34 19.68 -2.34
C SER A 65 -1.44 18.63 -2.49
N LYS A 66 -1.09 17.34 -2.40
CA LYS A 66 -2.05 16.22 -2.50
C LYS A 66 -3.02 16.14 -1.32
N LEU A 67 -2.57 16.45 -0.10
CA LEU A 67 -3.41 16.40 1.12
C LEU A 67 -4.33 17.61 1.27
N GLY A 68 -4.03 18.71 0.57
CA GLY A 68 -4.78 19.96 0.64
C GLY A 68 -6.28 19.79 0.36
N SER A 69 -7.07 20.61 1.03
CA SER A 69 -8.50 20.79 0.77
C SER A 69 -8.89 22.25 1.02
N GLU A 70 -10.12 22.64 0.70
CA GLU A 70 -10.64 23.97 1.02
C GLU A 70 -10.58 24.28 2.52
N MET A 71 -10.84 23.28 3.37
CA MET A 71 -10.81 23.43 4.83
C MET A 71 -9.39 23.38 5.41
N SER A 72 -8.45 22.69 4.73
CA SER A 72 -7.06 22.55 5.17
C SER A 72 -6.12 22.78 3.99
N PRO A 73 -5.79 24.04 3.68
CA PRO A 73 -4.99 24.38 2.51
C PRO A 73 -3.59 23.77 2.55
N SER A 74 -3.03 23.50 1.36
CA SER A 74 -1.73 22.83 1.18
C SER A 74 -0.58 23.50 1.95
N TYR A 75 -0.58 24.83 2.07
CA TYR A 75 0.50 25.54 2.78
C TYR A 75 0.58 25.21 4.28
N GLN A 76 -0.52 24.75 4.91
CA GLN A 76 -0.55 24.38 6.32
C GLN A 76 0.05 22.99 6.56
N TRP A 77 -0.06 22.09 5.59
CA TRP A 77 0.47 20.72 5.67
C TRP A 77 1.99 20.68 5.55
N ARG A 78 2.55 21.49 4.66
CA ARG A 78 3.99 21.48 4.34
C ARG A 78 4.90 21.60 5.57
N PRO A 79 4.76 22.60 6.47
CA PRO A 79 5.66 22.71 7.63
C PRO A 79 5.50 21.54 8.61
N VAL A 80 4.31 20.93 8.70
CA VAL A 80 4.06 19.75 9.54
C VAL A 80 4.83 18.54 8.99
N LEU A 81 4.65 18.24 7.71
CA LEU A 81 5.32 17.12 7.05
C LEU A 81 6.84 17.31 7.05
N TYR A 82 7.32 18.49 6.64
CA TYR A 82 8.74 18.79 6.60
C TYR A 82 9.40 18.66 7.98
N SER A 83 8.77 19.20 9.03
CA SER A 83 9.29 19.05 10.40
C SER A 83 9.37 17.59 10.82
N ALA A 84 8.38 16.77 10.48
CA ALA A 84 8.39 15.35 10.78
C ALA A 84 9.49 14.61 10.00
N PHE A 85 9.69 14.91 8.73
CA PHE A 85 10.70 14.26 7.89
C PHE A 85 12.13 14.58 8.35
N VAL A 86 12.40 15.83 8.74
CA VAL A 86 13.75 16.27 9.16
C VAL A 86 14.05 15.91 10.62
N LYS A 87 13.08 16.07 11.53
CA LYS A 87 13.32 15.95 12.98
C LYS A 87 12.80 14.65 13.58
N GLY A 88 11.98 13.91 12.82
CA GLY A 88 11.33 12.72 13.30
C GLY A 88 12.19 11.47 13.16
N SER A 89 11.93 10.49 14.01
CA SER A 89 12.53 9.16 13.98
C SER A 89 11.47 8.11 14.27
N SER A 90 11.65 6.87 13.82
CA SER A 90 10.76 5.74 14.11
C SER A 90 10.73 5.38 15.60
N VAL A 91 9.93 4.38 15.97
CA VAL A 91 9.93 3.81 17.33
C VAL A 91 11.32 3.27 17.71
N LEU A 92 12.08 2.77 16.73
CA LEU A 92 13.44 2.25 16.91
C LEU A 92 14.51 3.34 16.82
N GLY A 93 14.14 4.61 16.72
CA GLY A 93 15.09 5.72 16.66
C GLY A 93 15.72 5.95 15.27
N ILE A 94 15.27 5.25 14.22
CA ILE A 94 15.77 5.45 12.85
C ILE A 94 15.21 6.77 12.31
N PRO A 95 16.04 7.71 11.83
CA PRO A 95 15.58 8.96 11.23
C PRO A 95 14.57 8.72 10.10
N ILE A 96 13.50 9.52 10.04
CA ILE A 96 12.46 9.36 9.00
C ILE A 96 13.03 9.58 7.60
N GLN A 97 13.99 10.50 7.44
CA GLN A 97 14.69 10.71 6.17
C GLN A 97 15.35 9.43 5.62
N ASP A 98 15.90 8.57 6.49
CA ASP A 98 16.57 7.35 6.07
C ASP A 98 15.54 6.30 5.63
N LEU A 99 14.39 6.27 6.31
CA LEU A 99 13.26 5.41 5.93
C LEU A 99 12.68 5.80 4.57
N ILE A 100 12.46 7.11 4.34
CA ILE A 100 12.02 7.65 3.04
C ILE A 100 12.96 7.20 1.91
N VAL A 101 14.27 7.33 2.13
CA VAL A 101 15.30 6.92 1.16
C VAL A 101 15.24 5.42 0.89
N ASN A 102 15.05 4.61 1.91
CA ASN A 102 15.01 3.17 1.79
C ASN A 102 13.71 2.67 1.13
N ASP A 103 12.57 3.30 1.41
CA ASP A 103 11.27 2.96 0.83
C ASP A 103 11.23 3.24 -0.68
N ILE A 104 11.70 4.41 -1.13
CA ILE A 104 11.69 4.73 -2.56
C ILE A 104 12.64 3.82 -3.36
N LYS A 105 13.76 3.42 -2.76
CA LYS A 105 14.69 2.45 -3.38
C LYS A 105 14.10 1.06 -3.47
N ALA A 106 13.42 0.62 -2.41
CA ALA A 106 12.73 -0.66 -2.42
C ALA A 106 11.73 -0.76 -3.58
N ILE A 107 11.03 0.33 -3.88
CA ILE A 107 10.13 0.39 -5.04
C ILE A 107 10.92 0.23 -6.34
N LYS A 108 11.99 0.99 -6.54
CA LYS A 108 12.77 0.92 -7.78
C LYS A 108 13.45 -0.43 -7.99
N GLU A 109 13.84 -1.10 -6.91
CA GLU A 109 14.47 -2.42 -6.95
C GLU A 109 13.44 -3.52 -7.30
N ARG A 110 12.23 -3.43 -6.74
CA ARG A 110 11.27 -4.54 -6.74
C ARG A 110 10.20 -4.41 -7.82
N ASP A 111 9.75 -3.19 -8.12
CA ASP A 111 8.67 -2.98 -9.08
C ASP A 111 9.23 -2.90 -10.52
N PRO A 112 9.01 -3.92 -11.38
CA PRO A 112 9.45 -3.89 -12.76
C PRO A 112 8.75 -2.81 -13.59
N ALA A 113 7.59 -2.31 -13.14
CA ALA A 113 6.85 -1.23 -13.78
C ALA A 113 7.33 0.17 -13.34
N CYS A 114 8.35 0.25 -12.48
CA CYS A 114 8.95 1.52 -12.05
C CYS A 114 10.15 1.92 -12.94
N PRO A 115 9.95 2.76 -13.97
CA PRO A 115 11.04 3.13 -14.89
C PRO A 115 12.13 3.96 -14.21
N SER A 116 11.82 4.75 -13.18
CA SER A 116 12.81 5.60 -12.48
C SER A 116 12.34 6.00 -11.07
N LEU A 117 13.26 6.44 -10.22
CA LEU A 117 12.90 7.04 -8.91
C LEU A 117 12.00 8.27 -9.04
N ALA A 118 12.12 9.05 -10.12
CA ALA A 118 11.24 10.19 -10.36
C ALA A 118 9.76 9.79 -10.51
N HIS A 119 9.50 8.65 -11.17
CA HIS A 119 8.14 8.12 -11.32
C HIS A 119 7.56 7.70 -9.96
N ALA A 120 8.34 6.96 -9.16
CA ALA A 120 7.94 6.57 -7.81
C ALA A 120 7.67 7.81 -6.94
N PHE A 121 8.57 8.79 -6.98
CA PHE A 121 8.46 10.04 -6.23
C PHE A 121 7.19 10.82 -6.55
N LEU A 122 6.84 10.97 -7.84
CA LEU A 122 5.73 11.82 -8.28
C LEU A 122 4.36 11.15 -8.17
N PHE A 123 4.29 9.84 -8.46
CA PHE A 123 3.02 9.19 -8.82
C PHE A 123 2.63 8.03 -7.91
N PHE A 124 3.55 7.40 -7.19
CA PHE A 124 3.24 6.15 -6.51
C PHE A 124 2.58 6.42 -5.16
N LYS A 125 1.25 6.25 -5.11
CA LYS A 125 0.47 6.54 -3.91
C LYS A 125 0.79 5.64 -2.70
N GLY A 126 1.29 4.43 -2.94
CA GLY A 126 1.77 3.55 -1.87
C GLY A 126 2.94 4.15 -1.10
N PHE A 127 3.92 4.69 -1.84
CA PHE A 127 5.02 5.49 -1.28
C PHE A 127 4.47 6.69 -0.52
N HIS A 128 3.63 7.51 -1.16
CA HIS A 128 3.06 8.70 -0.52
C HIS A 128 2.33 8.40 0.78
N GLY A 129 1.51 7.35 0.80
CA GLY A 129 0.77 6.92 1.98
C GLY A 129 1.67 6.47 3.13
N ILE A 130 2.75 5.73 2.83
CA ILE A 130 3.76 5.33 3.82
C ILE A 130 4.43 6.57 4.43
N GLU A 131 4.90 7.52 3.61
CA GLU A 131 5.62 8.67 4.13
C GLU A 131 4.74 9.60 4.98
N VAL A 132 3.48 9.81 4.56
CA VAL A 132 2.53 10.55 5.39
C VAL A 132 2.22 9.79 6.69
N HIS A 133 2.11 8.46 6.65
CA HIS A 133 1.98 7.65 7.87
C HIS A 133 3.19 7.80 8.79
N ARG A 134 4.43 7.84 8.27
CA ARG A 134 5.63 8.06 9.11
C ARG A 134 5.54 9.40 9.86
N ALA A 135 5.07 10.45 9.20
CA ALA A 135 4.80 11.74 9.84
C ALA A 135 3.67 11.64 10.89
N ALA A 136 2.57 10.97 10.56
CA ALA A 136 1.45 10.74 11.50
C ALA A 136 1.88 9.94 12.73
N ASN A 137 2.71 8.90 12.56
CA ASN A 137 3.25 8.09 13.64
C ASN A 137 4.15 8.90 14.58
N TRP A 138 5.00 9.77 14.03
CA TRP A 138 5.80 10.69 14.82
C TRP A 138 4.93 11.67 15.61
N LEU A 139 3.92 12.28 14.98
CA LEU A 139 2.97 13.16 15.68
C LEU A 139 2.20 12.44 16.78
N TRP A 140 1.77 11.20 16.52
CA TRP A 140 1.06 10.37 17.49
C TRP A 140 1.88 10.13 18.75
N ARG A 141 3.17 9.79 18.61
CA ARG A 141 4.09 9.59 19.73
C ARG A 141 4.42 10.87 20.48
N ASN A 142 4.38 12.02 19.80
CA ASN A 142 4.55 13.34 20.40
C ASN A 142 3.22 13.94 20.93
N GLN A 143 2.25 13.09 21.29
CA GLN A 143 0.95 13.47 21.87
C GLN A 143 0.06 14.37 20.99
N ARG A 144 0.39 14.56 19.71
CA ARG A 144 -0.46 15.29 18.74
C ARG A 144 -1.43 14.34 18.04
N LYS A 145 -2.15 13.54 18.82
CA LYS A 145 -2.98 12.42 18.33
C LYS A 145 -4.10 12.85 17.38
N SER A 146 -4.75 13.98 17.64
CA SER A 146 -5.82 14.49 16.77
C SER A 146 -5.31 14.86 15.38
N LEU A 147 -4.12 15.49 15.30
CA LEU A 147 -3.51 15.82 14.01
C LEU A 147 -3.02 14.57 13.28
N ALA A 148 -2.46 13.59 14.01
CA ALA A 148 -2.10 12.30 13.45
C ALA A 148 -3.32 11.56 12.88
N SER A 149 -4.47 11.61 13.58
CA SER A 149 -5.73 11.02 13.12
C SER A 149 -6.29 11.75 11.90
N LEU A 150 -6.14 13.08 11.85
CA LEU A 150 -6.50 13.85 10.66
C LEU A 150 -5.64 13.45 9.45
N LEU A 151 -4.32 13.26 9.63
CA LEU A 151 -3.46 12.74 8.55
C LEU A 151 -3.89 11.35 8.10
N GLN A 152 -4.23 10.44 9.02
CA GLN A 152 -4.79 9.14 8.68
C GLN A 152 -6.06 9.28 7.81
N SER A 153 -7.01 10.13 8.20
CA SER A 153 -8.23 10.39 7.41
C SER A 153 -7.90 10.85 6.00
N ARG A 154 -6.98 11.82 5.87
CA ARG A 154 -6.58 12.35 4.55
C ARG A 154 -5.85 11.31 3.70
N VAL A 155 -5.03 10.44 4.31
CA VAL A 155 -4.37 9.33 3.59
C VAL A 155 -5.41 8.33 3.08
N SER A 156 -6.43 8.02 3.89
CA SER A 156 -7.55 7.16 3.47
C SER A 156 -8.33 7.76 2.31
N GLU A 157 -8.67 9.04 2.40
CA GLU A 157 -9.45 9.74 1.37
C GLU A 157 -8.69 9.91 0.04
N ILE A 158 -7.40 10.26 0.09
CA ILE A 158 -6.62 10.63 -1.11
C ILE A 158 -5.89 9.43 -1.73
N PHE A 159 -5.34 8.54 -0.91
CA PHE A 159 -4.53 7.41 -1.40
C PHE A 159 -5.30 6.07 -1.36
N GLY A 160 -6.43 6.02 -0.65
CA GLY A 160 -7.21 4.80 -0.47
C GLY A 160 -6.53 3.81 0.49
N MET A 161 -5.74 4.32 1.45
CA MET A 161 -5.01 3.54 2.44
C MET A 161 -5.43 3.98 3.85
N ASP A 162 -5.82 3.04 4.70
CA ASP A 162 -6.13 3.34 6.11
C ASP A 162 -5.07 2.74 7.01
N ILE A 163 -4.08 3.55 7.41
CA ILE A 163 -3.00 3.13 8.30
C ILE A 163 -3.13 3.89 9.61
N HIS A 164 -3.43 3.16 10.68
CA HIS A 164 -3.55 3.77 12.00
C HIS A 164 -2.20 4.37 12.44
N PRO A 165 -2.12 5.61 12.95
CA PRO A 165 -0.84 6.28 13.25
C PRO A 165 0.05 5.53 14.25
N ALA A 166 -0.54 4.76 15.17
CA ALA A 166 0.22 3.93 16.12
C ALA A 166 0.90 2.70 15.50
N ALA A 167 0.52 2.29 14.27
CA ALA A 167 1.10 1.14 13.59
C ALA A 167 2.60 1.37 13.34
N GLN A 168 3.39 0.31 13.55
CA GLN A 168 4.85 0.38 13.45
C GLN A 168 5.27 -0.24 12.12
N LEU A 169 5.77 0.59 11.20
CA LEU A 169 6.28 0.14 9.91
C LEU A 169 7.80 0.22 9.90
N GLY A 170 8.44 -0.88 9.50
CA GLY A 170 9.88 -0.98 9.28
C GLY A 170 10.38 -0.13 8.12
N SER A 171 11.61 -0.39 7.70
CA SER A 171 12.27 0.23 6.54
C SER A 171 12.06 -0.57 5.25
N SER A 172 12.23 0.08 4.10
CA SER A 172 12.24 -0.58 2.79
C SER A 172 10.91 -1.30 2.49
N ILE A 173 9.80 -0.66 2.85
CA ILE A 173 8.45 -1.19 2.66
C ILE A 173 7.96 -0.82 1.26
N MET A 174 7.36 -1.79 0.56
CA MET A 174 6.63 -1.52 -0.66
C MET A 174 5.14 -1.82 -0.45
N ILE A 175 4.28 -0.83 -0.69
CA ILE A 175 2.84 -1.06 -0.82
C ILE A 175 2.49 -0.81 -2.28
N ASP A 176 2.36 -1.88 -3.05
CA ASP A 176 2.10 -1.79 -4.49
C ASP A 176 0.60 -1.70 -4.78
N HIS A 177 0.25 -0.81 -5.70
CA HIS A 177 -1.10 -0.32 -6.04
C HIS A 177 -1.89 0.32 -4.89
N ALA A 178 -1.69 -0.11 -3.64
CA ALA A 178 -2.09 0.45 -2.36
C ALA A 178 -3.59 0.64 -2.06
N THR A 179 -4.46 0.67 -3.08
CA THR A 179 -5.90 0.84 -2.90
C THR A 179 -6.47 -0.23 -1.97
N GLY A 180 -7.25 0.19 -0.97
CA GLY A 180 -7.93 -0.72 -0.05
C GLY A 180 -7.02 -1.39 0.99
N VAL A 181 -5.78 -0.91 1.15
CA VAL A 181 -4.90 -1.39 2.22
C VAL A 181 -5.36 -0.84 3.56
N VAL A 182 -5.52 -1.71 4.55
CA VAL A 182 -5.91 -1.38 5.92
C VAL A 182 -4.88 -1.94 6.90
N ILE A 183 -4.32 -1.10 7.77
CA ILE A 183 -3.31 -1.48 8.76
C ILE A 183 -3.73 -0.96 10.14
N GLY A 184 -4.09 -1.88 11.02
CA GLY A 184 -4.62 -1.56 12.34
C GLY A 184 -3.58 -1.12 13.37
N GLU A 185 -4.08 -0.50 14.44
CA GLU A 185 -3.35 0.22 15.50
C GLU A 185 -2.11 -0.49 16.05
N THR A 186 -2.20 -1.79 16.33
CA THR A 186 -1.15 -2.55 17.03
C THR A 186 -0.32 -3.41 16.07
N THR A 187 -0.45 -3.15 14.76
CA THR A 187 0.34 -3.86 13.75
C THR A 187 1.81 -3.52 13.90
N LYS A 188 2.67 -4.54 13.78
CA LYS A 188 4.10 -4.35 13.55
C LYS A 188 4.46 -5.00 12.22
N LEU A 189 5.00 -4.21 11.31
CA LEU A 189 5.47 -4.64 9.99
C LEU A 189 6.99 -4.54 9.96
N GLY A 190 7.67 -5.67 9.80
CA GLY A 190 9.13 -5.73 9.72
C GLY A 190 9.69 -5.14 8.44
N ASP A 191 11.01 -4.95 8.43
CA ASP A 191 11.72 -4.36 7.29
C ASP A 191 11.58 -5.20 6.02
N GLY A 192 11.57 -4.56 4.86
CA GLY A 192 11.60 -5.22 3.56
C GLY A 192 10.28 -5.87 3.14
N CYS A 193 9.19 -5.71 3.90
CA CYS A 193 7.90 -6.29 3.52
C CYS A 193 7.34 -5.65 2.24
N THR A 194 6.62 -6.47 1.48
CA THR A 194 5.84 -6.01 0.32
C THR A 194 4.38 -6.43 0.48
N LEU A 195 3.48 -5.46 0.35
CA LEU A 195 2.03 -5.64 0.42
C LEU A 195 1.42 -5.20 -0.91
N LEU A 196 0.52 -6.00 -1.47
CA LEU A 196 -0.29 -5.58 -2.61
C LEU A 196 -1.57 -4.85 -2.16
N HIS A 197 -2.35 -4.37 -3.13
CA HIS A 197 -3.65 -3.76 -2.90
C HIS A 197 -4.63 -4.66 -2.13
N GLY A 198 -5.60 -4.06 -1.45
CA GLY A 198 -6.67 -4.75 -0.73
C GLY A 198 -6.22 -5.55 0.50
N VAL A 199 -4.95 -5.47 0.89
CA VAL A 199 -4.43 -6.18 2.06
C VAL A 199 -5.00 -5.59 3.35
N SER A 200 -5.52 -6.44 4.22
CA SER A 200 -6.05 -6.05 5.53
C SER A 200 -5.25 -6.69 6.66
N LEU A 201 -4.56 -5.87 7.45
CA LEU A 201 -3.91 -6.25 8.70
C LEU A 201 -4.79 -5.80 9.87
N GLY A 202 -5.80 -6.63 10.18
CA GLY A 202 -6.97 -6.26 10.98
C GLY A 202 -7.08 -6.99 12.31
N GLY A 203 -8.03 -6.55 13.14
CA GLY A 203 -8.42 -7.25 14.36
C GLY A 203 -9.42 -8.38 14.08
N ASN A 204 -9.51 -9.36 14.97
CA ASN A 204 -10.47 -10.48 14.88
C ASN A 204 -11.70 -10.31 15.81
N GLY A 205 -11.91 -9.13 16.40
CA GLY A 205 -13.01 -8.87 17.34
C GLY A 205 -12.91 -7.52 18.06
N LYS A 206 -13.68 -7.37 19.15
CA LYS A 206 -13.78 -6.13 19.97
C LYS A 206 -12.77 -6.04 21.12
N GLN A 207 -11.86 -7.00 21.23
CA GLN A 207 -10.89 -7.02 22.33
C GLN A 207 -9.97 -5.78 22.25
N GLN A 208 -9.75 -5.14 23.39
CA GLN A 208 -8.79 -4.06 23.52
C GLN A 208 -7.38 -4.63 23.73
N GLY A 209 -6.36 -3.81 23.45
CA GLY A 209 -4.95 -4.23 23.56
C GLY A 209 -4.38 -4.73 22.24
N ASP A 210 -3.38 -5.61 22.35
CA ASP A 210 -2.63 -6.09 21.19
C ASP A 210 -3.43 -7.13 20.38
N ARG A 211 -3.99 -6.69 19.25
CA ARG A 211 -5.04 -7.40 18.51
C ARG A 211 -4.83 -7.48 17.00
N HIS A 212 -3.70 -6.96 16.50
CA HIS A 212 -3.39 -6.89 15.08
C HIS A 212 -2.12 -7.68 14.74
N PRO A 213 -1.87 -8.02 13.47
CA PRO A 213 -0.78 -8.90 13.08
C PRO A 213 0.63 -8.38 13.39
N LYS A 214 1.57 -9.31 13.48
CA LYS A 214 3.02 -9.09 13.60
C LYS A 214 3.71 -9.75 12.41
N LEU A 215 4.14 -8.95 11.45
CA LEU A 215 4.84 -9.44 10.26
C LEU A 215 6.34 -9.27 10.48
N GLY A 216 7.08 -10.36 10.27
CA GLY A 216 8.52 -10.38 10.26
C GLY A 216 9.13 -9.64 9.08
N MET A 217 10.43 -9.78 8.87
CA MET A 217 11.14 -9.16 7.75
C MET A 217 10.82 -9.86 6.43
N ASN A 218 10.87 -9.12 5.33
CA ASN A 218 10.78 -9.65 3.96
C ASN A 218 9.53 -10.50 3.68
N VAL A 219 8.42 -10.21 4.36
CA VAL A 219 7.14 -10.90 4.14
C VAL A 219 6.50 -10.37 2.86
N LEU A 220 6.07 -11.28 1.98
CA LEU A 220 5.24 -10.96 0.81
C LEU A 220 3.77 -11.22 1.15
N VAL A 221 2.93 -10.20 0.99
CA VAL A 221 1.47 -10.32 1.17
C VAL A 221 0.76 -10.03 -0.15
N GLY A 222 0.17 -11.08 -0.72
CA GLY A 222 -0.54 -11.02 -1.99
C GLY A 222 -1.84 -10.19 -1.93
N ALA A 223 -2.34 -9.82 -3.11
CA ALA A 223 -3.48 -8.93 -3.28
C ALA A 223 -4.73 -9.45 -2.56
N GLY A 224 -5.42 -8.57 -1.84
CA GLY A 224 -6.68 -8.88 -1.14
C GLY A 224 -6.55 -9.81 0.07
N ALA A 225 -5.33 -10.16 0.51
CA ALA A 225 -5.16 -11.02 1.67
C ALA A 225 -5.60 -10.33 2.97
N SER A 226 -6.28 -11.06 3.85
CA SER A 226 -6.72 -10.61 5.16
C SER A 226 -5.99 -11.39 6.25
N ILE A 227 -5.23 -10.70 7.09
CA ILE A 227 -4.52 -11.26 8.24
C ILE A 227 -5.17 -10.68 9.49
N LEU A 228 -5.88 -11.52 10.25
CA LEU A 228 -6.79 -11.06 11.29
C LEU A 228 -6.40 -11.58 12.68
N GLY A 229 -6.33 -10.67 13.65
CA GLY A 229 -5.97 -10.97 15.02
C GLY A 229 -4.49 -10.78 15.31
N ASN A 230 -4.10 -11.02 16.57
CA ASN A 230 -2.71 -10.96 17.00
C ASN A 230 -1.96 -12.24 16.60
N VAL A 231 -1.75 -12.40 15.29
CA VAL A 231 -1.01 -13.52 14.70
C VAL A 231 0.38 -13.10 14.27
N VAL A 232 1.31 -14.05 14.30
CA VAL A 232 2.70 -13.86 13.89
C VAL A 232 2.91 -14.46 12.50
N ILE A 233 3.42 -13.64 11.58
CA ILE A 233 3.87 -14.05 10.25
C ILE A 233 5.39 -14.01 10.26
N GLY A 234 6.02 -15.17 10.18
CA GLY A 234 7.48 -15.28 10.28
C GLY A 234 8.22 -14.62 9.12
N ASN A 235 9.52 -14.37 9.32
CA ASN A 235 10.39 -13.76 8.32
C ASN A 235 10.35 -14.53 6.99
N GLY A 236 10.34 -13.81 5.87
CA GLY A 236 10.33 -14.41 4.54
C GLY A 236 9.11 -15.27 4.25
N ALA A 237 8.02 -15.14 5.01
CA ALA A 237 6.78 -15.84 4.67
C ALA A 237 6.11 -15.21 3.45
N LYS A 238 5.32 -16.03 2.75
CA LYS A 238 4.53 -15.63 1.58
C LYS A 238 3.06 -15.93 1.84
N ILE A 239 2.24 -14.89 1.82
CA ILE A 239 0.79 -15.00 1.94
C ILE A 239 0.19 -14.86 0.54
N GLY A 240 -0.55 -15.88 0.11
CA GLY A 240 -1.20 -15.88 -1.20
C GLY A 240 -2.27 -14.80 -1.33
N ALA A 241 -2.57 -14.43 -2.57
CA ALA A 241 -3.66 -13.52 -2.87
C ALA A 241 -4.99 -14.04 -2.30
N SER A 242 -5.80 -13.13 -1.76
CA SER A 242 -7.13 -13.40 -1.16
C SER A 242 -7.12 -14.42 -0.02
N ALA A 243 -5.96 -14.73 0.58
CA ALA A 243 -5.89 -15.64 1.72
C ALA A 243 -6.48 -14.99 2.99
N VAL A 244 -7.12 -15.80 3.84
CA VAL A 244 -7.62 -15.36 5.16
C VAL A 244 -6.81 -16.06 6.24
N VAL A 245 -5.85 -15.35 6.82
CA VAL A 245 -4.92 -15.87 7.83
C VAL A 245 -5.46 -15.58 9.23
N LEU A 246 -5.72 -16.66 9.97
CA LEU A 246 -6.26 -16.63 11.35
C LEU A 246 -5.32 -17.27 12.37
N THR A 247 -4.18 -17.80 11.94
CA THR A 247 -3.18 -18.50 12.76
C THR A 247 -1.79 -18.11 12.32
N ASP A 248 -0.81 -18.27 13.22
CA ASP A 248 0.59 -17.99 12.93
C ASP A 248 1.11 -18.75 11.70
N ILE A 249 1.93 -18.06 10.91
CA ILE A 249 2.58 -18.61 9.71
C ILE A 249 4.09 -18.68 9.98
N PRO A 250 4.72 -19.87 9.88
CA PRO A 250 6.15 -20.00 10.10
C PRO A 250 6.99 -19.17 9.13
N ALA A 251 8.23 -18.87 9.52
CA ALA A 251 9.21 -18.24 8.63
C ALA A 251 9.45 -19.09 7.38
N PHE A 252 9.65 -18.42 6.24
CA PHE A 252 9.86 -19.05 4.92
C PHE A 252 8.78 -20.06 4.52
N ALA A 253 7.55 -19.89 5.00
CA ALA A 253 6.39 -20.69 4.62
C ALA A 253 5.50 -19.95 3.62
N THR A 254 4.85 -20.69 2.72
CA THR A 254 3.77 -20.16 1.87
C THR A 254 2.42 -20.61 2.40
N ALA A 255 1.51 -19.66 2.63
CA ALA A 255 0.15 -19.91 3.12
C ALA A 255 -0.92 -19.33 2.18
N VAL A 256 -1.95 -20.11 1.87
CA VAL A 256 -3.00 -19.78 0.89
C VAL A 256 -4.38 -20.26 1.35
N GLY A 257 -5.45 -19.68 0.79
CA GLY A 257 -6.83 -20.14 1.01
C GLY A 257 -7.58 -19.41 2.13
N CYS A 258 -8.83 -19.79 2.33
CA CYS A 258 -9.74 -19.22 3.33
C CYS A 258 -10.47 -20.35 4.09
N PRO A 259 -10.07 -20.68 5.33
CA PRO A 259 -8.92 -20.14 6.07
C PRO A 259 -7.58 -20.62 5.48
N ALA A 260 -6.54 -19.81 5.65
CA ALA A 260 -5.23 -20.06 5.07
C ALA A 260 -4.57 -21.31 5.68
N LYS A 261 -3.92 -22.11 4.82
CA LYS A 261 -3.11 -23.28 5.21
C LYS A 261 -1.73 -23.18 4.60
N VAL A 262 -0.72 -23.62 5.34
CA VAL A 262 0.66 -23.71 4.86
C VAL A 262 0.76 -24.84 3.83
N ILE A 263 1.12 -24.51 2.59
CA ILE A 263 1.25 -25.47 1.48
C ILE A 263 2.69 -25.92 1.23
N GLY A 264 3.67 -25.19 1.74
CA GLY A 264 5.08 -25.57 1.65
C GLY A 264 6.02 -24.44 2.05
N ARG A 265 7.30 -24.59 1.67
CA ARG A 265 8.34 -23.59 1.92
C ARG A 265 8.59 -22.72 0.70
N VAL A 266 8.95 -21.47 0.94
CA VAL A 266 9.37 -20.54 -0.10
C VAL A 266 10.73 -20.96 -0.65
N LYS A 267 10.96 -20.80 -1.96
CA LYS A 267 12.24 -21.12 -2.62
C LYS A 267 13.20 -19.94 -2.63
N GLU A 268 12.67 -18.72 -2.67
CA GLU A 268 13.44 -17.49 -2.72
C GLU A 268 13.97 -17.11 -1.33
N ASP A 269 15.17 -16.53 -1.31
CA ASP A 269 15.77 -15.99 -0.08
C ASP A 269 15.03 -14.73 0.42
N ASN A 270 14.51 -13.91 -0.50
CA ASN A 270 13.70 -12.74 -0.20
C ASN A 270 12.42 -12.70 -1.07
N PRO A 271 11.31 -13.27 -0.59
CA PRO A 271 10.07 -13.35 -1.35
C PRO A 271 9.43 -11.98 -1.61
N ALA A 272 9.58 -11.05 -0.68
CA ALA A 272 9.08 -9.69 -0.81
C ALA A 272 9.78 -8.89 -1.92
N SER A 273 11.04 -9.22 -2.22
CA SER A 273 11.79 -8.63 -3.35
C SER A 273 11.52 -9.36 -4.67
N ALA A 274 11.43 -10.69 -4.64
CA ALA A 274 11.20 -11.50 -5.84
C ALA A 274 9.82 -11.30 -6.48
N LEU A 275 8.80 -10.92 -5.69
CA LEU A 275 7.41 -10.74 -6.12
C LEU A 275 6.82 -11.91 -6.91
N ASP A 276 7.33 -13.12 -6.70
CA ASP A 276 6.73 -14.28 -7.33
C ASP A 276 5.40 -14.62 -6.63
N HIS A 277 4.30 -14.45 -7.35
CA HIS A 277 2.96 -14.83 -6.91
C HIS A 277 2.58 -16.27 -7.25
N SER A 278 3.40 -16.98 -8.04
CA SER A 278 3.13 -18.35 -8.48
C SER A 278 3.22 -19.35 -7.32
N TYR A 279 2.60 -20.52 -7.47
CA TYR A 279 2.80 -21.64 -6.53
C TYR A 279 4.00 -22.52 -6.89
N ASN A 280 4.62 -22.27 -8.03
CA ASN A 280 5.78 -23.04 -8.50
C ASN A 280 7.04 -22.75 -7.67
N SER A 281 7.08 -21.61 -6.96
CA SER A 281 8.09 -21.26 -5.97
C SER A 281 7.93 -21.98 -4.62
N VAL A 282 7.00 -22.94 -4.51
CA VAL A 282 6.77 -23.66 -3.25
C VAL A 282 7.45 -25.03 -3.28
N ASN A 283 8.33 -25.29 -2.31
CA ASN A 283 8.73 -26.65 -1.96
C ASN A 283 7.60 -27.29 -1.16
N LEU A 284 6.73 -28.02 -1.86
CA LEU A 284 5.62 -28.74 -1.26
C LEU A 284 6.15 -29.74 -0.24
N LYS A 285 5.55 -29.77 0.95
CA LYS A 285 5.78 -30.89 1.86
C LYS A 285 5.29 -32.15 1.16
N SER A 286 6.10 -33.21 1.17
CA SER A 286 5.67 -34.56 0.80
C SER A 286 4.63 -35.05 1.81
N GLN A 287 3.40 -34.54 1.73
CA GLN A 287 2.29 -35.14 2.46
C GLN A 287 1.81 -36.32 1.63
N SER A 288 2.06 -37.51 2.17
CA SER A 288 1.52 -38.81 1.78
C SER A 288 0.17 -38.69 1.06
N ASN A 289 0.14 -39.03 -0.23
CA ASN A 289 -0.99 -39.51 -1.03
C ASN A 289 -2.41 -39.29 -0.45
N GLY A 290 -2.74 -38.03 -0.15
CA GLY A 290 -4.10 -37.64 0.23
C GLY A 290 -4.89 -37.27 -1.02
N PRO A 291 -6.23 -37.44 -1.03
CA PRO A 291 -7.08 -37.11 -2.18
C PRO A 291 -7.05 -35.63 -2.60
N LEU A 292 -6.43 -34.75 -1.79
CA LEU A 292 -6.15 -33.36 -2.14
C LEU A 292 -4.96 -33.23 -3.12
N PHE A 293 -3.97 -34.14 -3.05
CA PHE A 293 -2.75 -34.10 -3.86
C PHE A 293 -3.02 -34.53 -5.30
N SER A 294 -3.87 -35.54 -5.51
CA SER A 294 -4.32 -35.93 -6.86
C SER A 294 -5.20 -34.87 -7.53
N ARG A 295 -5.86 -34.02 -6.75
CA ARG A 295 -6.63 -32.87 -7.26
C ARG A 295 -5.73 -31.69 -7.63
N LEU A 296 -4.66 -31.45 -6.88
CA LEU A 296 -3.70 -30.38 -7.15
C LEU A 296 -2.70 -30.72 -8.27
N SER A 297 -2.32 -31.99 -8.46
CA SER A 297 -1.46 -32.38 -9.59
C SER A 297 -2.13 -32.14 -10.94
N GLY A 298 -3.47 -32.30 -11.03
CA GLY A 298 -4.25 -31.98 -12.22
C GLY A 298 -4.46 -30.48 -12.48
N LEU A 299 -4.04 -29.61 -11.55
CA LEU A 299 -4.10 -28.14 -11.68
C LEU A 299 -2.81 -27.55 -12.30
N VAL A 300 -1.74 -28.34 -12.43
CA VAL A 300 -0.46 -27.94 -13.03
C VAL A 300 -0.50 -28.05 -14.56
N ASP A 301 -1.37 -28.91 -15.09
CA ASP A 301 -1.63 -29.01 -16.53
C ASP A 301 -2.79 -28.09 -16.89
N GLY A 302 -2.47 -26.99 -17.57
CA GLY A 302 -3.31 -25.79 -17.75
C GLY A 302 -4.62 -25.92 -18.54
N HIS A 303 -5.41 -26.97 -18.34
CA HIS A 303 -6.73 -27.15 -18.96
C HIS A 303 -7.89 -27.32 -17.96
N GLY A 304 -7.64 -27.29 -16.63
CA GLY A 304 -8.67 -27.61 -15.63
C GLY A 304 -9.29 -26.46 -14.83
N PHE A 305 -8.96 -25.18 -15.10
CA PHE A 305 -9.39 -24.06 -14.25
C PHE A 305 -10.91 -23.81 -14.27
N SER A 306 -11.60 -24.26 -15.31
CA SER A 306 -13.05 -24.10 -15.52
C SER A 306 -13.88 -25.04 -14.64
N ASP A 307 -13.52 -26.31 -14.58
CA ASP A 307 -14.45 -27.36 -14.15
C ASP A 307 -14.36 -27.68 -12.64
N GLN A 308 -13.32 -27.19 -11.95
CA GLN A 308 -13.10 -27.49 -10.53
C GLN A 308 -13.44 -26.36 -9.55
N LEU A 309 -13.63 -25.11 -10.03
CA LEU A 309 -14.25 -24.05 -9.22
C LEU A 309 -15.71 -24.38 -8.85
N GLN A 310 -16.39 -25.14 -9.70
CA GLN A 310 -17.76 -25.61 -9.46
C GLN A 310 -17.88 -26.56 -8.25
N ASN A 311 -16.84 -27.35 -7.95
CA ASN A 311 -16.88 -28.33 -6.87
C ASN A 311 -16.44 -27.79 -5.50
N ILE A 312 -15.74 -26.65 -5.44
CA ILE A 312 -15.26 -26.07 -4.17
C ILE A 312 -16.27 -25.09 -3.58
N CYS A 313 -17.05 -24.40 -4.42
CA CYS A 313 -17.95 -23.33 -3.98
C CYS A 313 -19.43 -23.74 -3.89
N GLY A 314 -19.82 -24.94 -4.35
CA GLY A 314 -21.19 -25.45 -4.21
C GLY A 314 -22.27 -24.55 -4.83
N LEU A 315 -21.91 -23.71 -5.78
CA LEU A 315 -22.77 -22.74 -6.43
C LEU A 315 -22.63 -22.92 -7.94
N GLU A 316 -23.70 -23.39 -8.59
CA GLU A 316 -23.82 -23.45 -10.05
C GLU A 316 -23.95 -22.02 -10.58
N VAL A 317 -22.81 -21.38 -10.84
CA VAL A 317 -22.78 -20.04 -11.44
C VAL A 317 -21.84 -20.08 -12.65
N PRO A 318 -22.33 -19.79 -13.88
CA PRO A 318 -21.52 -19.70 -15.09
C PRO A 318 -20.30 -18.78 -14.90
N LYS A 319 -19.19 -19.09 -15.57
CA LYS A 319 -17.88 -18.40 -15.43
C LYS A 319 -17.98 -16.87 -15.57
N GLU A 320 -18.88 -16.39 -16.42
CA GLU A 320 -19.16 -14.97 -16.65
C GLU A 320 -19.84 -14.32 -15.44
N GLU A 321 -20.76 -15.03 -14.80
CA GLU A 321 -21.45 -14.58 -13.58
C GLU A 321 -20.57 -14.69 -12.33
N ALA A 322 -19.68 -15.69 -12.24
CA ALA A 322 -18.74 -15.80 -11.11
C ALA A 322 -17.68 -14.67 -11.14
N MET A 323 -17.19 -14.32 -12.34
CA MET A 323 -16.36 -13.13 -12.53
C MET A 323 -17.15 -11.85 -12.25
N ALA A 324 -18.40 -11.75 -12.73
CA ALA A 324 -19.26 -10.62 -12.41
C ALA A 324 -19.51 -10.47 -10.91
N LEU A 325 -19.74 -11.56 -10.17
CA LEU A 325 -19.91 -11.57 -8.72
C LEU A 325 -18.62 -11.20 -7.97
N PHE A 326 -17.45 -11.65 -8.44
CA PHE A 326 -16.16 -11.24 -7.87
C PHE A 326 -15.92 -9.74 -8.07
N PHE A 327 -16.12 -9.24 -9.31
CA PHE A 327 -16.04 -7.82 -9.60
C PHE A 327 -17.12 -7.02 -8.87
N GLU A 328 -18.31 -7.58 -8.68
CA GLU A 328 -19.40 -6.96 -7.93
C GLU A 328 -19.15 -6.98 -6.42
N GLN A 329 -18.46 -7.98 -5.87
CA GLN A 329 -18.03 -8.02 -4.47
C GLN A 329 -16.91 -6.99 -4.21
N GLN A 330 -15.94 -6.88 -5.12
CA GLN A 330 -14.93 -5.82 -5.09
C GLN A 330 -15.57 -4.44 -5.25
N ARG A 331 -16.55 -4.30 -6.15
CA ARG A 331 -17.33 -3.06 -6.36
C ARG A 331 -18.21 -2.72 -5.16
N ARG A 332 -18.85 -3.68 -4.50
CA ARG A 332 -19.67 -3.49 -3.28
C ARG A 332 -18.81 -3.15 -2.06
N SER A 333 -17.60 -3.70 -1.97
CA SER A 333 -16.59 -3.29 -0.99
C SER A 333 -16.26 -1.80 -1.15
N LEU A 334 -16.02 -1.35 -2.39
CA LEU A 334 -15.77 0.05 -2.75
C LEU A 334 -17.01 0.95 -2.61
N ASP A 335 -18.21 0.49 -3.01
CA ASP A 335 -19.48 1.23 -2.95
C ASP A 335 -20.00 1.42 -1.52
N SER A 336 -19.64 0.54 -0.58
CA SER A 336 -20.05 0.65 0.82
C SER A 336 -19.47 1.90 1.52
N HIS A 337 -18.35 2.42 1.01
CA HIS A 337 -17.79 3.72 1.40
C HIS A 337 -18.52 4.90 0.72
N SER A 338 -18.86 4.76 -0.57
CA SER A 338 -19.51 5.83 -1.34
C SER A 338 -20.99 6.06 -0.98
N ARG A 339 -21.74 4.99 -0.66
CA ARG A 339 -23.19 5.10 -0.33
C ARG A 339 -23.47 5.66 1.06
N LYS A 340 -22.53 5.56 2.00
CA LYS A 340 -22.64 6.23 3.31
C LYS A 340 -22.59 7.75 3.17
N HIS A 341 -21.84 8.28 2.21
CA HIS A 341 -21.75 9.72 1.96
C HIS A 341 -22.96 10.29 1.17
N LEU A 342 -23.58 9.50 0.29
CA LEU A 342 -24.77 9.94 -0.46
C LEU A 342 -26.03 9.97 0.41
N ASN A 343 -26.24 8.97 1.27
CA ASN A 343 -27.41 8.96 2.17
C ASN A 343 -27.35 10.06 3.24
N GLU A 344 -26.17 10.45 3.73
CA GLU A 344 -26.05 11.59 4.66
C GLU A 344 -26.30 12.95 3.98
N ALA A 345 -25.93 13.09 2.69
CA ALA A 345 -26.18 14.30 1.92
C ALA A 345 -27.67 14.47 1.54
N GLU A 346 -28.37 13.38 1.19
CA GLU A 346 -29.81 13.41 0.91
C GLU A 346 -30.65 13.58 2.20
N THR A 347 -30.24 12.96 3.31
CA THR A 347 -30.94 13.13 4.60
C THR A 347 -30.81 14.57 5.11
N ARG A 348 -29.66 15.24 4.90
CA ARG A 348 -29.51 16.68 5.24
C ARG A 348 -30.34 17.61 4.37
N ARG A 349 -30.57 17.27 3.09
CA ARG A 349 -31.46 18.04 2.19
C ARG A 349 -32.93 17.97 2.58
N ILE A 350 -33.37 16.82 3.11
CA ILE A 350 -34.76 16.61 3.55
C ILE A 350 -35.00 17.21 4.95
N GLN A 351 -33.99 17.24 5.81
CA GLN A 351 -34.12 17.68 7.20
C GLN A 351 -33.89 19.19 7.42
N TYR A 352 -33.15 19.87 6.53
CA TYR A 352 -32.87 21.31 6.62
C TYR A 352 -33.18 21.97 5.27
N GLY A 353 -34.45 22.30 5.04
CA GLY A 353 -34.92 22.92 3.79
C GLY A 353 -34.14 24.19 3.45
N ALA A 354 -33.42 24.17 2.33
CA ALA A 354 -32.81 25.34 1.72
C ALA A 354 -33.79 25.95 0.69
N PRO A 355 -33.95 27.29 0.64
CA PRO A 355 -34.98 27.93 -0.18
C PRO A 355 -34.63 27.87 -1.67
N ALA A 356 -35.66 27.72 -2.49
CA ALA A 356 -35.58 27.79 -3.95
C ALA A 356 -35.13 29.20 -4.39
N CYS A 357 -34.01 29.27 -5.11
CA CYS A 357 -33.58 30.48 -5.79
C CYS A 357 -34.48 30.67 -7.02
N VAL A 358 -35.37 31.66 -6.96
CA VAL A 358 -36.22 32.10 -8.07
C VAL A 358 -35.38 33.04 -8.95
N CYS A 359 -35.00 32.59 -10.15
CA CYS A 359 -34.54 33.50 -11.20
C CYS A 359 -35.75 34.24 -11.76
N SER A 360 -35.71 35.57 -11.73
CA SER A 360 -36.63 36.42 -12.47
C SER A 360 -35.85 37.49 -13.25
N THR A 361 -36.23 37.56 -14.53
CA THR A 361 -35.90 38.47 -15.65
C THR A 361 -34.49 38.44 -16.23
#